data_AF-A0A7X7J0Y1-F1
#
_entry.id   AF-A0A7X7J0Y1-F1
#
_cell.length_a   1.000
_cell.length_b   1.000
_cell.length_c   1.000
_cell.angle_alpha   90.00
_cell.angle_beta   90.00
_cell.angle_gamma   90.00
#
_symmetry.space_group_name_H-M   'P 1'
#
loop_
_entity.id
_entity.type
_entity.pdbx_description
1 polymer ?
#
loop_
_entity_poly.entity_id
_entity_poly.type
_entity_poly.pdbx_seq_one_letter_code
_entity_poly.pdbx_strand_id
1 'polypeptide(L)'
;AGRIAWGFISDAIGRTPAFVTNFIAQAAVMLFLAKVNTEFSLAVAVSIVGFNYGGCLSMFPSATADYFGAKNLGANYAWMFTSSGVAGLLGMVAGNQSKQWTGSYEPAFIAFACLCVVSAVLAVGLWMQRRRTPSGSPAV
;
A
#
# COMPACT_ATOMS: atom_id res chain seq x y z
N ALA A 1 -15.44 -3.39 -8.06
CA ALA A 1 -14.67 -3.00 -9.27
C ALA A 1 -13.15 -3.07 -9.05
N GLY A 2 -12.56 -2.38 -8.07
CA GLY A 2 -11.10 -2.35 -7.84
C GLY A 2 -10.41 -3.72 -7.71
N ARG A 3 -11.02 -4.66 -6.98
CA ARG A 3 -10.49 -6.05 -6.85
C ARG A 3 -10.30 -6.78 -8.17
N ILE A 4 -11.18 -6.57 -9.16
CA ILE A 4 -11.13 -7.27 -10.45
C ILE A 4 -10.08 -6.62 -11.36
N ALA A 5 -10.07 -5.29 -11.43
CA ALA A 5 -9.10 -4.57 -12.25
C ALA A 5 -7.65 -4.77 -11.76
N TRP A 6 -7.42 -4.69 -10.45
CA TRP A 6 -6.10 -4.96 -9.87
C TRP A 6 -5.74 -6.45 -9.89
N GLY A 7 -6.72 -7.35 -9.83
CA GLY A 7 -6.51 -8.78 -10.06
C GLY A 7 -5.95 -9.04 -11.47
N PHE A 8 -6.62 -8.51 -12.50
CA PHE A 8 -6.16 -8.61 -13.89
C PHE A 8 -4.80 -7.93 -14.13
N ILE A 9 -4.57 -6.74 -13.56
CA ILE A 9 -3.28 -6.04 -13.68
C ILE A 9 -2.16 -6.81 -12.96
N SER A 10 -2.45 -7.41 -11.79
CA SER A 10 -1.50 -8.24 -11.07
C SER A 10 -1.18 -9.55 -11.79
N ASP A 11 -2.17 -10.18 -12.42
CA ASP A 11 -1.96 -11.38 -13.23
C ASP A 11 -1.19 -11.07 -14.52
N ALA A 12 -1.38 -9.89 -15.12
CA ALA A 12 -0.71 -9.49 -16.35
C ALA A 12 0.74 -8.98 -16.16
N ILE A 13 1.01 -8.20 -15.10
CA ILE A 13 2.31 -7.53 -14.87
C ILE A 13 3.17 -8.29 -13.84
N GLY A 14 2.55 -9.16 -13.04
CA GLY A 14 3.19 -9.89 -11.96
C GLY A 14 2.97 -9.24 -10.59
N ARG A 15 2.98 -10.06 -9.54
CA ARG A 15 2.63 -9.67 -8.16
C ARG A 15 3.40 -8.45 -7.65
N THR A 16 4.70 -8.35 -7.91
CA THR A 16 5.53 -7.29 -7.32
C THR A 16 5.42 -5.92 -8.00
N PRO A 17 5.52 -5.79 -9.35
CA PRO A 17 5.29 -4.50 -10.01
C PRO A 17 3.87 -3.98 -9.81
N ALA A 18 2.91 -4.87 -9.57
CA ALA A 18 1.57 -4.48 -9.20
C ALA A 18 1.52 -3.78 -7.81
N PHE A 19 2.23 -4.27 -6.80
CA PHE A 19 2.36 -3.57 -5.51
C PHE A 19 3.01 -2.19 -5.66
N VAL A 20 4.07 -2.10 -6.48
CA VAL A 20 4.80 -0.84 -6.69
C VAL A 20 3.91 0.19 -7.39
N THR A 21 3.21 -0.22 -8.45
CA THR A 21 2.29 0.66 -9.18
C THR A 21 1.14 1.13 -8.29
N ASN A 22 0.67 0.26 -7.39
CA ASN A 22 -0.36 0.57 -6.41
C ASN A 22 0.09 1.65 -5.42
N PHE A 23 1.27 1.48 -4.80
CA PHE A 23 1.84 2.48 -3.89
C PHE A 23 2.16 3.81 -4.57
N ILE A 24 2.66 3.79 -5.81
CA ILE A 24 2.93 5.03 -6.57
C ILE A 24 1.63 5.76 -6.87
N ALA A 25 0.59 5.05 -7.32
CA ALA A 25 -0.72 5.65 -7.54
C ALA A 25 -1.31 6.23 -6.25
N GLN A 26 -1.16 5.53 -5.12
CA GLN A 26 -1.59 6.02 -3.81
C GLN A 26 -0.83 7.29 -3.38
N ALA A 27 0.49 7.34 -3.60
CA ALA A 27 1.31 8.52 -3.32
C ALA A 27 0.90 9.73 -4.19
N ALA A 28 0.64 9.50 -5.48
CA ALA A 28 0.18 10.56 -6.40
C ALA A 28 -1.17 11.14 -5.97
N VAL A 29 -2.11 10.28 -5.55
CA VAL A 29 -3.43 10.71 -5.06
C VAL A 29 -3.31 11.49 -3.74
N MET A 30 -2.41 11.07 -2.84
CA MET A 30 -2.15 11.80 -1.59
C MET A 30 -1.55 13.19 -1.83
N LEU A 31 -0.61 13.31 -2.77
CA LEU A 31 -0.06 14.62 -3.16
C LEU A 31 -1.12 15.50 -3.84
N PHE A 32 -2.02 14.90 -4.62
CA PHE A 32 -3.14 15.61 -5.21
C PHE A 32 -4.13 16.10 -4.14
N LEU A 33 -4.42 15.29 -3.12
CA LEU A 33 -5.24 15.71 -1.97
C LEU A 33 -4.62 16.84 -1.17
N ALA A 34 -3.29 16.86 -1.05
CA ALA A 34 -2.59 17.94 -0.37
C ALA A 34 -2.82 19.29 -1.07
N LYS A 35 -2.88 19.32 -2.40
CA LYS A 35 -2.97 20.58 -3.17
C LYS A 35 -4.39 21.08 -3.39
N VAL A 36 -5.41 20.25 -3.15
CA VAL A 36 -6.78 20.53 -3.63
C VAL A 36 -7.77 20.57 -2.47
N ASN A 37 -8.51 21.67 -2.37
CA ASN A 37 -9.53 21.91 -1.33
C ASN A 37 -10.97 21.89 -1.87
N THR A 38 -11.17 21.47 -3.12
CA THR A 38 -12.50 21.47 -3.77
C THR A 38 -13.24 20.15 -3.51
N GLU A 39 -14.52 20.21 -3.12
CA GLU A 39 -15.36 19.05 -2.79
C GLU A 39 -15.38 17.98 -3.91
N PHE A 40 -15.46 18.43 -5.16
CA PHE A 40 -15.48 17.53 -6.33
C PHE A 40 -14.17 16.74 -6.48
N SER A 41 -13.03 17.41 -6.30
CA SER A 41 -11.72 16.78 -6.40
C SER A 41 -11.44 15.82 -5.24
N LEU A 42 -11.93 16.14 -4.04
CA LEU A 42 -11.94 15.25 -2.89
C LEU A 42 -12.73 13.97 -3.19
N ALA A 43 -13.93 14.08 -3.76
CA ALA A 43 -14.77 12.93 -4.11
C ALA A 43 -14.10 12.02 -5.16
N VAL A 44 -13.49 12.61 -6.20
CA VAL A 44 -12.73 11.86 -7.21
C VAL A 44 -11.55 11.14 -6.58
N ALA A 45 -10.76 11.84 -5.77
CA ALA A 45 -9.57 11.27 -5.17
C ALA A 45 -9.90 10.16 -4.15
N VAL A 46 -10.92 10.33 -3.30
CA VAL A 46 -11.41 9.27 -2.40
C VAL A 46 -11.91 8.06 -3.18
N SER A 47 -12.55 8.26 -4.34
CA SER A 47 -12.97 7.16 -5.22
C SER A 47 -11.77 6.38 -5.76
N ILE A 48 -10.69 7.08 -6.14
CA ILE A 48 -9.43 6.45 -6.57
C ILE A 48 -8.76 5.73 -5.41
N VAL A 49 -8.73 6.30 -4.20
CA VAL A 49 -8.21 5.62 -3.00
C VAL A 49 -9.02 4.36 -2.71
N GLY A 50 -10.35 4.42 -2.74
CA GLY A 50 -11.21 3.25 -2.54
C GLY A 50 -10.98 2.17 -3.60
N PHE A 51 -10.75 2.59 -4.85
CA PHE A 51 -10.39 1.68 -5.93
C PHE A 51 -9.02 1.01 -5.71
N ASN A 52 -8.03 1.79 -5.29
CA ASN A 52 -6.66 1.34 -5.02
C ASN A 52 -6.61 0.39 -3.82
N TYR A 53 -7.30 0.73 -2.73
CA TYR A 53 -7.44 -0.09 -1.53
C TYR A 53 -8.10 -1.44 -1.81
N GLY A 54 -9.10 -1.46 -2.70
CA GLY A 54 -9.73 -2.69 -3.18
C GLY A 54 -8.74 -3.62 -3.90
N GLY A 55 -7.74 -3.06 -4.59
CA GLY A 55 -6.66 -3.81 -5.21
C GLY A 55 -5.62 -4.34 -4.23
N CYS A 56 -5.21 -3.53 -3.24
CA CYS A 56 -4.29 -3.99 -2.20
C CYS A 56 -4.85 -5.21 -1.46
N LEU A 57 -6.16 -5.19 -1.13
CA LEU A 57 -6.82 -6.25 -0.38
C LEU A 57 -6.84 -7.61 -1.11
N SER A 58 -6.79 -7.65 -2.44
CA SER A 58 -6.65 -8.92 -3.18
C SER A 58 -5.18 -9.34 -3.32
N MET A 59 -4.26 -8.38 -3.35
CA MET A 59 -2.83 -8.62 -3.47
C MET A 59 -2.16 -9.05 -2.16
N PHE A 60 -2.63 -8.58 -1.01
CA PHE A 60 -2.09 -8.95 0.31
C PHE A 60 -2.13 -10.46 0.60
N PRO A 61 -3.29 -11.15 0.59
CA PRO A 61 -3.34 -12.60 0.89
C PRO A 61 -2.56 -13.41 -0.15
N SER A 62 -2.58 -12.93 -1.39
CA SER A 62 -1.81 -13.42 -2.52
C SER A 62 -0.29 -13.38 -2.25
N ALA A 63 0.24 -12.23 -1.82
CA ALA A 63 1.65 -12.09 -1.46
C ALA A 63 1.99 -12.89 -0.20
N THR A 64 1.17 -12.83 0.85
CA THR A 64 1.43 -13.61 2.07
C THR A 64 1.47 -15.12 1.79
N ALA A 65 0.64 -15.61 0.86
CA ALA A 65 0.64 -17.01 0.43
C ALA A 65 1.92 -17.39 -0.33
N ASP A 66 2.42 -16.49 -1.19
CA ASP A 66 3.67 -16.63 -1.94
C ASP A 66 4.90 -16.61 -1.02
N TYR A 67 4.89 -15.79 0.05
CA TYR A 67 6.03 -15.60 0.95
C TYR A 67 6.14 -16.64 2.07
N PHE A 68 5.02 -17.08 2.66
CA PHE A 68 5.04 -17.92 3.87
C PHE A 68 4.53 -19.35 3.66
N GLY A 69 4.00 -19.66 2.47
CA GLY A 69 3.39 -20.95 2.17
C GLY A 69 2.08 -21.18 2.92
N ALA A 70 1.24 -22.08 2.40
CA ALA A 70 -0.12 -22.29 2.89
C ALA A 70 -0.21 -22.72 4.38
N LYS A 71 0.88 -23.25 4.95
CA LYS A 71 0.93 -23.84 6.29
C LYS A 71 0.94 -22.83 7.44
N ASN A 72 1.58 -21.66 7.25
CA ASN A 72 1.69 -20.59 8.27
C ASN A 72 1.01 -19.27 7.84
N LEU A 73 0.19 -19.31 6.79
CA LEU A 73 -0.54 -18.16 6.26
C LEU A 73 -1.35 -17.42 7.33
N GLY A 74 -2.11 -18.14 8.16
CA GLY A 74 -2.98 -17.53 9.16
C GLY A 74 -2.23 -16.73 10.23
N ALA A 75 -1.13 -17.28 10.76
CA ALA A 75 -0.33 -16.61 11.79
C ALA A 75 0.38 -15.35 11.23
N ASN A 76 0.97 -15.43 10.05
CA ASN A 76 1.66 -14.28 9.45
C ASN A 76 0.70 -13.22 8.92
N TYR A 77 -0.48 -13.63 8.43
CA TYR A 77 -1.51 -12.68 8.05
C TYR A 77 -2.09 -11.95 9.26
N ALA A 78 -2.20 -12.62 10.42
CA ALA A 78 -2.58 -11.97 11.67
C ALA A 78 -1.60 -10.87 12.07
N TRP A 79 -0.29 -11.10 11.95
CA TRP A 79 0.74 -10.06 12.18
C TRP A 79 0.59 -8.86 11.23
N MET A 80 0.31 -9.10 9.95
CA MET A 80 0.00 -8.01 9.01
C MET A 80 -1.26 -7.26 9.42
N PHE A 81 -2.30 -7.96 9.86
CA PHE A 81 -3.53 -7.32 10.31
C PHE A 81 -3.32 -6.48 11.58
N THR A 82 -2.50 -6.95 12.52
CA THR A 82 -2.07 -6.17 13.69
C THR A 82 -1.33 -4.91 13.25
N SER A 83 -0.43 -5.01 12.28
CA SER A 83 0.28 -3.84 11.74
C SER A 83 -0.69 -2.82 11.11
N SER A 84 -1.75 -3.28 10.43
CA SER A 84 -2.81 -2.40 9.90
C SER A 84 -3.58 -1.69 11.02
N GLY A 85 -3.85 -2.35 12.13
CA GLY A 85 -4.47 -1.73 13.31
C GLY A 85 -3.59 -0.64 13.92
N VAL A 86 -2.30 -0.91 14.08
CA VAL A 86 -1.32 0.07 14.57
C VAL A 86 -1.17 1.25 13.59
N ALA A 87 -1.14 0.98 12.28
CA ALA A 87 -1.08 2.00 11.25
C ALA A 87 -2.33 2.91 11.26
N GLY A 88 -3.51 2.35 11.55
CA GLY A 88 -4.73 3.14 11.71
C GLY A 88 -4.66 4.12 12.88
N LEU A 89 -4.16 3.67 14.04
CA LEU A 89 -3.96 4.52 15.21
C LEU A 89 -2.90 5.61 14.94
N LEU A 90 -1.76 5.23 14.37
CA LEU A 90 -0.71 6.18 14.00
C LEU A 90 -1.22 7.20 12.98
N GLY A 91 -2.04 6.77 12.02
CA GLY A 91 -2.64 7.65 11.03
C GLY A 91 -3.59 8.68 11.64
N MET A 92 -4.43 8.26 12.60
CA MET A 92 -5.31 9.16 13.35
C MET A 92 -4.51 10.19 14.17
N VAL A 93 -3.47 9.75 14.88
CA VAL A 93 -2.60 10.64 15.67
C VAL A 93 -1.88 11.64 14.76
N ALA A 94 -1.28 11.17 13.66
CA ALA A 94 -0.60 12.03 12.69
C ALA A 94 -1.56 13.06 12.07
N GLY A 95 -2.79 12.65 11.72
CA GLY A 95 -3.82 13.55 11.20
C GLY A 95 -4.27 14.60 12.22
N ASN A 96 -4.51 14.20 13.47
CA ASN A 96 -4.89 15.12 14.55
C ASN A 96 -3.76 16.10 14.88
N GLN A 97 -2.52 15.63 14.96
CA GLN A 97 -1.36 16.48 15.25
C GLN A 97 -1.15 17.52 14.15
N SER A 98 -1.28 17.09 12.88
CA SER A 98 -1.16 17.99 11.71
C SER A 98 -2.22 19.09 11.74
N LYS A 99 -3.46 18.76 12.12
CA LYS A 99 -4.54 19.73 12.27
C LYS A 99 -4.27 20.72 13.41
N GLN A 100 -3.73 20.26 14.53
CA GLN A 100 -3.45 21.09 15.70
C GLN A 100 -2.32 22.11 15.45
N TRP A 101 -1.31 21.75 14.66
CA TRP A 101 -0.12 22.59 14.48
C TRP A 101 -0.27 23.62 13.36
N THR A 102 -0.94 23.24 12.27
CA THR A 102 -0.97 24.08 11.05
C THR A 102 -2.38 24.55 10.68
N GLY A 103 -3.43 24.01 11.31
CA GLY A 103 -4.83 24.29 10.95
C GLY A 103 -5.27 23.67 9.61
N SER A 104 -4.36 23.02 8.88
CA SER A 104 -4.57 22.40 7.57
C SER A 104 -4.11 20.94 7.55
N TYR A 105 -4.74 20.13 6.70
CA TYR A 105 -4.43 18.70 6.52
C TYR A 105 -3.30 18.44 5.52
N GLU A 106 -2.81 19.46 4.81
CA GLU A 106 -1.69 19.39 3.87
C GLU A 106 -0.46 18.61 4.37
N PRO A 107 0.12 18.94 5.54
CA PRO A 107 1.32 18.26 6.02
C PRO A 107 1.07 16.78 6.36
N ALA A 108 -0.16 16.42 6.76
CA ALA A 108 -0.52 15.03 6.97
C ALA A 108 -0.47 14.26 5.64
N PHE A 109 -1.08 14.80 4.59
CA PHE A 109 -1.10 14.16 3.27
C PHE A 109 0.30 14.01 2.66
N ILE A 110 1.17 15.00 2.84
CA ILE A 110 2.57 14.92 2.41
C ILE A 110 3.32 13.84 3.20
N ALA A 111 3.12 13.74 4.53
CA ALA A 111 3.74 12.70 5.34
C ALA A 111 3.31 11.29 4.89
N PHE A 112 2.01 11.08 4.62
CA PHE A 112 1.51 9.81 4.07
C PHE A 112 2.04 9.51 2.67
N ALA A 113 2.18 10.53 1.81
CA ALA A 113 2.78 10.37 0.49
C ALA A 113 4.24 9.90 0.60
N CYS A 114 5.05 10.53 1.49
CA CYS A 114 6.41 10.09 1.77
C CYS A 114 6.45 8.64 2.27
N LEU A 115 5.53 8.26 3.17
CA LEU A 115 5.43 6.90 3.68
C LEU A 115 5.11 5.89 2.56
N CYS A 116 4.22 6.25 1.63
CA CYS A 116 3.90 5.43 0.46
C CYS A 116 5.11 5.27 -0.47
N VAL A 117 5.92 6.32 -0.66
CA VAL A 117 7.15 6.25 -1.46
C VAL A 117 8.18 5.33 -0.78
N VAL A 118 8.37 5.44 0.54
CA VAL A 118 9.25 4.52 1.30
C VAL A 118 8.77 3.08 1.16
N SER A 119 7.46 2.86 1.25
CA SER A 119 6.84 1.54 1.07
C SER A 119 7.06 0.99 -0.35
N ALA A 120 6.96 1.83 -1.38
CA ALA A 120 7.28 1.46 -2.75
C ALA A 120 8.76 1.08 -2.91
N VAL A 121 9.68 1.85 -2.32
CA VAL A 121 11.12 1.55 -2.33
C VAL A 121 11.41 0.22 -1.63
N LEU A 122 10.79 -0.04 -0.48
CA LEU A 122 10.91 -1.33 0.22
C LEU A 122 10.35 -2.49 -0.59
N ALA A 123 9.20 -2.30 -1.25
CA ALA A 123 8.61 -3.31 -2.13
C ALA A 123 9.52 -3.63 -3.32
N VAL A 124 10.15 -2.61 -3.91
CA VAL A 124 11.18 -2.79 -4.95
C VAL A 124 12.44 -3.46 -4.39
N GLY A 125 12.88 -3.11 -3.18
CA GLY A 125 14.03 -3.72 -2.52
C GLY A 125 13.85 -5.22 -2.29
N LEU A 126 12.67 -5.62 -1.78
CA LEU A 126 12.27 -7.02 -1.62
C LEU A 126 12.23 -7.75 -2.98
N TRP A 127 11.74 -7.08 -4.02
CA TRP A 127 11.76 -7.63 -5.38
C TRP A 127 13.17 -7.89 -5.90
N MET A 128 14.09 -6.94 -5.70
CA MET A 128 15.48 -7.05 -6.13
C MET A 128 16.20 -8.18 -5.38
N GLN A 129 15.92 -8.34 -4.08
CA GLN A 129 16.43 -9.48 -3.31
C GLN A 129 15.93 -10.81 -3.87
N ARG A 130 14.64 -10.92 -4.24
CA ARG A 130 14.10 -12.16 -4.84
C ARG A 130 14.70 -12.47 -6.20
N ARG A 131 14.98 -11.47 -7.04
CA ARG A 131 15.72 -11.67 -8.31
C ARG A 131 17.16 -12.15 -8.10
N ARG A 132 17.74 -11.89 -6.92
CA ARG A 132 19.09 -12.35 -6.55
C ARG A 132 19.14 -13.75 -5.97
N THR A 133 18.00 -14.41 -5.73
CA THR A 133 17.98 -15.83 -5.38
C THR A 133 17.57 -16.63 -6.63
N PRO A 134 18.49 -16.87 -7.60
CA PRO A 134 18.21 -17.82 -8.65
C PRO A 134 18.01 -19.19 -8.00
N SER A 135 16.94 -19.86 -8.43
CA SER A 135 16.71 -21.30 -8.29
C SER A 135 18.03 -22.08 -8.29
N GLY A 136 18.52 -22.46 -7.11
CA GLY A 136 19.82 -23.14 -7.02
C GLY A 136 20.39 -23.26 -5.61
N SER A 137 19.65 -23.84 -4.67
CA SER A 137 20.19 -24.89 -3.79
C SER A 137 19.06 -25.54 -2.98
N PRO A 138 18.95 -26.88 -2.93
CA PRO A 138 18.00 -27.58 -2.08
C PRO A 138 18.46 -27.55 -0.61
N ALA A 139 17.47 -27.63 0.29
CA ALA A 139 17.53 -28.01 1.71
C ALA A 139 18.45 -27.21 2.64
N VAL A 140 17.89 -26.66 3.73
CA VAL A 140 17.87 -27.32 5.05
C VAL A 140 16.62 -26.88 5.82
#